data_AF-A0A3D5ZQC6-F1
#
_entry.id   AF-A0A3D5ZQC6-F1
#
_cell.length_a   1.000
_cell.length_b   1.000
_cell.length_c   1.000
_cell.angle_alpha   90.00
_cell.angle_beta   90.00
_cell.angle_gamma   90.00
#
_symmetry.space_group_name_H-M   'P 1'
#
loop_
_entity.id
_entity.type
_entity.pdbx_description
1 polymer ?
#
loop_
_entity_poly.entity_id
_entity_poly.type
_entity_poly.pdbx_seq_one_letter_code
_entity_poly.pdbx_strand_id
1 'polypeptide(L)'
;MKRIAKFEKVSEEIFINSGYTKEEYEEYSLPLRATAGSAGYDFFAVREFTLNPHETITVPTGVRAKIADGWVLKIYPRSSLGFKYRFTLDNTVGIIDGDYYYSDNEGHIFVRATNLGEKPFTVKKGQGFCQGIFSEYGITEDDNATNVRNGGFGSTDNKTR
;
A
#
# COMPACT_ATOMS: atom_id res chain seq x y z
N MET A 1 11.81 -15.63 13.26
CA MET A 1 11.08 -14.37 12.98
C MET A 1 9.65 -14.52 13.45
N LYS A 2 9.08 -13.52 14.14
CA LYS A 2 7.66 -13.53 14.54
C LYS A 2 6.77 -13.39 13.29
N ARG A 3 5.62 -14.07 13.26
CA ARG A 3 4.59 -13.91 12.21
C ARG A 3 3.50 -13.01 12.79
N ILE A 4 3.42 -11.78 12.30
CA ILE A 4 2.61 -10.71 12.93
C ILE A 4 1.53 -10.14 12.00
N ALA A 5 1.46 -10.60 10.74
CA ALA A 5 0.49 -10.08 9.79
C ALA A 5 0.14 -11.10 8.70
N LYS A 6 -0.97 -10.85 8.03
CA LYS A 6 -1.45 -11.61 6.87
C LYS A 6 -1.98 -10.64 5.82
N PHE A 7 -1.47 -10.75 4.59
CA PHE A 7 -2.07 -10.09 3.43
C PHE A 7 -3.27 -10.88 2.92
N GLU A 8 -4.32 -10.17 2.55
CA GLU A 8 -5.54 -10.73 1.99
C GLU A 8 -6.00 -9.87 0.82
N LYS A 9 -6.82 -10.48 -0.05
CA LYS A 9 -7.54 -9.75 -1.09
C LYS A 9 -8.67 -8.97 -0.42
N VAL A 10 -8.91 -7.74 -0.85
CA VAL A 10 -10.21 -7.09 -0.61
C VAL A 10 -11.31 -7.88 -1.34
N SER A 11 -12.58 -7.68 -1.03
CA SER A 11 -13.66 -8.33 -1.78
C SER A 11 -13.62 -7.99 -3.27
N GLU A 12 -14.17 -8.90 -4.09
CA GLU A 12 -14.33 -8.67 -5.54
C GLU A 12 -15.09 -7.37 -5.82
N GLU A 13 -16.09 -7.05 -5.00
CA GLU A 13 -16.88 -5.83 -5.11
C GLU A 13 -16.02 -4.57 -4.91
N ILE A 14 -15.28 -4.48 -3.80
CA ILE A 14 -14.37 -3.34 -3.55
C ILE A 14 -13.31 -3.24 -4.64
N PHE A 15 -12.78 -4.38 -5.09
CA PHE A 15 -11.78 -4.41 -6.15
C PHE A 15 -12.31 -3.87 -7.48
N ILE A 16 -13.50 -4.32 -7.91
CA ILE A 16 -14.14 -3.84 -9.14
C ILE A 16 -14.51 -2.35 -9.04
N ASN A 17 -15.05 -1.94 -7.89
CA ASN A 17 -15.36 -0.54 -7.61
C ASN A 17 -14.13 0.37 -7.67
N SER A 18 -12.92 -0.18 -7.51
CA SER A 18 -11.65 0.55 -7.68
C SER A 18 -11.18 0.70 -9.13
N GLY A 19 -11.94 0.20 -10.11
CA GLY A 19 -11.68 0.37 -11.54
C GLY A 19 -11.04 -0.83 -12.26
N TYR A 20 -10.98 -1.98 -11.61
CA TYR A 20 -10.49 -3.24 -12.20
C TYR A 20 -11.62 -4.18 -12.60
N THR A 21 -11.29 -5.23 -13.34
CA THR A 21 -12.24 -6.27 -13.77
C THR A 21 -12.23 -7.48 -12.86
N LYS A 22 -13.22 -8.37 -13.03
CA LYS A 22 -13.29 -9.65 -12.33
C LYS A 22 -12.11 -10.57 -12.72
N GLU A 23 -11.71 -10.58 -13.97
CA GLU A 23 -10.57 -11.37 -14.45
C GLU A 23 -9.27 -10.90 -13.77
N GLU A 24 -9.09 -9.58 -13.63
CA GLU A 24 -7.96 -9.02 -12.90
C GLU A 24 -7.98 -9.42 -11.41
N TYR A 25 -9.17 -9.53 -10.80
CA TYR A 25 -9.34 -9.94 -9.40
C TYR A 25 -8.88 -11.38 -9.17
N GLU A 26 -9.19 -12.28 -10.09
CA GLU A 26 -8.84 -13.70 -9.98
C GLU A 26 -7.31 -13.92 -10.12
N GLU A 27 -6.66 -13.13 -10.97
CA GLU A 27 -5.26 -13.35 -11.37
C GLU A 27 -4.22 -12.61 -10.51
N TYR A 28 -4.55 -11.47 -9.89
CA TYR A 28 -3.52 -10.69 -9.20
C TYR A 28 -2.95 -11.42 -7.98
N SER A 29 -1.67 -11.15 -7.72
CA SER A 29 -0.89 -11.78 -6.66
C SER A 29 -0.83 -10.92 -5.41
N LEU A 30 -0.95 -11.56 -4.24
CA LEU A 30 -0.68 -10.92 -2.95
C LEU A 30 0.81 -10.60 -2.78
N PRO A 31 1.19 -9.66 -1.90
CA PRO A 31 2.57 -9.27 -1.71
C PRO A 31 3.45 -10.41 -1.20
N LEU A 32 4.69 -10.48 -1.71
CA LEU A 32 5.63 -11.56 -1.42
C LEU A 32 7.04 -11.02 -1.21
N ARG A 33 7.80 -11.68 -0.34
CA ARG A 33 9.23 -11.38 -0.18
C ARG A 33 10.01 -12.00 -1.33
N ALA A 34 10.91 -11.25 -1.94
CA ALA A 34 11.73 -11.73 -3.05
C ALA A 34 12.74 -12.81 -2.62
N THR A 35 13.27 -12.73 -1.39
CA THR A 35 14.23 -13.69 -0.83
C THR A 35 13.94 -13.96 0.64
N ALA A 36 14.56 -14.99 1.21
CA ALA A 36 14.45 -15.29 2.64
C ALA A 36 14.97 -14.15 3.54
N GLY A 37 15.95 -13.37 3.06
CA GLY A 37 16.55 -12.24 3.76
C GLY A 37 15.89 -10.89 3.49
N SER A 38 14.94 -10.81 2.55
CA SER A 38 14.22 -9.57 2.27
C SER A 38 13.40 -9.15 3.49
N ALA A 39 13.47 -7.88 3.85
CA ALA A 39 12.56 -7.29 4.84
C ALA A 39 11.20 -6.94 4.19
N GLY A 40 11.25 -6.41 2.96
CA GLY A 40 10.09 -5.95 2.22
C GLY A 40 9.31 -7.06 1.52
N TYR A 41 8.00 -6.89 1.48
CA TYR A 41 7.06 -7.63 0.64
C TYR A 41 6.74 -6.78 -0.58
N ASP A 42 7.10 -7.22 -1.77
CA ASP A 42 6.83 -6.50 -3.02
C ASP A 42 5.32 -6.50 -3.31
N PHE A 43 4.75 -5.34 -3.61
CA PHE A 43 3.40 -5.19 -4.13
C PHE A 43 3.46 -5.13 -5.66
N PHE A 44 2.57 -5.88 -6.30
CA PHE A 44 2.56 -6.08 -7.74
C PHE A 44 1.51 -5.22 -8.42
N ALA A 45 1.82 -4.70 -9.61
CA ALA A 45 0.84 -3.97 -10.40
C ALA A 45 -0.23 -4.94 -10.94
N VAL A 46 -1.50 -4.67 -10.63
CA VAL A 46 -2.65 -5.44 -11.15
C VAL A 46 -2.74 -5.28 -12.66
N ARG A 47 -2.59 -4.05 -13.14
CA ARG A 47 -2.60 -3.65 -14.55
C ARG A 47 -1.31 -2.92 -14.89
N GLU A 48 -0.90 -3.02 -16.15
CA GLU A 48 0.21 -2.21 -16.67
C GLU A 48 -0.13 -0.71 -16.58
N PHE A 49 0.85 0.09 -16.16
CA PHE A 49 0.77 1.54 -16.21
C PHE A 49 2.11 2.14 -16.65
N THR A 50 2.03 3.31 -17.28
CA THR A 50 3.19 4.12 -17.65
C THR A 50 3.07 5.47 -16.97
N LEU A 51 4.17 5.96 -16.40
CA LEU A 51 4.25 7.32 -15.89
C LEU A 51 5.25 8.12 -16.72
N ASN A 52 4.74 9.16 -17.37
CA ASN A 52 5.58 10.19 -17.99
C ASN A 52 6.25 11.05 -16.91
N PRO A 53 7.31 11.81 -17.26
CA PRO A 53 7.88 12.81 -16.35
C PRO A 53 6.79 13.70 -15.72
N HIS A 54 6.85 13.82 -14.40
CA HIS A 54 5.93 14.58 -13.54
C HIS A 54 4.48 14.10 -13.50
N GLU A 55 4.17 12.94 -14.08
CA GLU A 55 2.86 12.33 -13.98
C GLU A 55 2.66 11.66 -12.61
N THR A 56 1.45 11.78 -12.07
CA THR A 56 1.00 11.13 -10.83
C THR A 56 -0.03 10.06 -11.14
N ILE A 57 0.05 8.94 -10.42
CA ILE A 57 -0.97 7.88 -10.44
C ILE A 57 -1.34 7.48 -9.02
N THR A 58 -2.60 7.08 -8.83
CA THR A 58 -3.06 6.35 -7.64
C THR A 58 -3.38 4.92 -8.07
N VAL A 59 -2.64 3.95 -7.53
CA VAL A 59 -2.79 2.53 -7.85
C VAL A 59 -3.57 1.83 -6.73
N PRO A 60 -4.80 1.35 -6.98
CA PRO A 60 -5.44 0.38 -6.11
C PRO A 60 -4.64 -0.92 -6.18
N THR A 61 -4.23 -1.46 -5.03
CA THR A 61 -3.40 -2.69 -5.00
C THR A 61 -4.22 -3.96 -4.99
N GLY A 62 -5.47 -3.86 -4.54
CA GLY A 62 -6.36 -5.00 -4.23
C GLY A 62 -6.06 -5.65 -2.90
N VAL A 63 -5.00 -5.22 -2.22
CA VAL A 63 -4.50 -5.86 -1.02
C VAL A 63 -5.01 -5.12 0.21
N ARG A 64 -5.37 -5.90 1.24
CA ARG A 64 -5.50 -5.43 2.62
C ARG A 64 -4.58 -6.23 3.53
N ALA A 65 -4.26 -5.70 4.72
CA ALA A 65 -3.35 -6.33 5.65
C ALA A 65 -3.96 -6.42 7.05
N LYS A 66 -4.10 -7.65 7.57
CA LYS A 66 -4.41 -7.86 8.99
C LYS A 66 -3.09 -7.83 9.75
N ILE A 67 -2.95 -6.92 10.71
CA ILE A 67 -1.69 -6.63 11.42
C ILE A 67 -1.91 -6.81 12.92
N ALA A 68 -0.98 -7.45 13.62
CA ALA A 68 -1.03 -7.59 15.07
C ALA A 68 -0.72 -6.25 15.78
N ASP A 69 -1.28 -6.08 16.97
CA ASP A 69 -1.07 -4.89 17.79
C ASP A 69 0.42 -4.58 18.03
N GLY A 70 0.76 -3.29 18.04
CA GLY A 70 2.13 -2.80 18.18
C GLY A 70 2.97 -2.86 16.90
N TRP A 71 2.36 -3.26 15.76
CA TRP A 71 3.02 -3.26 14.45
C TRP A 71 2.31 -2.35 13.45
N VAL A 72 3.10 -1.77 12.56
CA VAL A 72 2.64 -0.96 11.43
C VAL A 72 3.26 -1.49 10.14
N LEU A 73 2.51 -1.44 9.04
CA LEU A 73 3.05 -1.69 7.71
C LEU A 73 3.43 -0.37 7.06
N LYS A 74 4.72 -0.23 6.74
CA LYS A 74 5.29 0.94 6.07
C LYS A 74 5.54 0.62 4.60
N ILE A 75 4.94 1.37 3.69
CA ILE A 75 5.09 1.21 2.24
C ILE A 75 6.17 2.16 1.72
N TYR A 76 7.11 1.61 0.98
CA TYR A 76 8.25 2.30 0.38
C TYR A 76 8.32 2.07 -1.13
N PRO A 77 8.88 2.99 -1.92
CA PRO A 77 9.21 2.70 -3.30
C PRO A 77 10.25 1.57 -3.39
N ARG A 78 10.25 0.80 -4.48
CA ARG A 78 11.36 -0.12 -4.76
C ARG A 78 12.59 0.68 -5.13
N SER A 79 13.75 0.30 -4.59
CA SER A 79 15.01 1.01 -4.83
C SER A 79 15.31 1.16 -6.32
N SER A 80 15.10 0.12 -7.12
CA SER A 80 15.35 0.14 -8.57
C SER A 80 14.56 1.23 -9.30
N LEU A 81 13.29 1.44 -8.96
CA LEU A 81 12.44 2.47 -9.57
C LEU A 81 12.79 3.86 -9.05
N GLY A 82 13.04 3.99 -7.74
CA GLY A 82 13.47 5.26 -7.13
C GLY A 82 14.79 5.77 -7.72
N PHE A 83 15.81 4.91 -7.85
CA PHE A 83 17.11 5.29 -8.40
C PHE A 83 17.11 5.56 -9.91
N LYS A 84 16.37 4.77 -10.71
CA LYS A 84 16.39 4.90 -12.18
C LYS A 84 15.46 5.98 -12.71
N TYR A 85 14.32 6.17 -12.06
CA TYR A 85 13.22 7.00 -12.58
C TYR A 85 12.74 8.06 -11.60
N ARG A 86 13.39 8.21 -10.42
CA ARG A 86 12.89 9.08 -9.34
C ARG A 86 11.41 8.83 -9.03
N PHE A 87 11.01 7.56 -9.10
CA PHE A 87 9.69 7.12 -8.66
C PHE A 87 9.59 7.32 -7.15
N THR A 88 8.66 8.16 -6.73
CA THR A 88 8.43 8.48 -5.32
C THR A 88 6.98 8.24 -4.95
N LEU A 89 6.74 7.92 -3.68
CA LEU A 89 5.41 7.98 -3.12
C LEU A 89 5.11 9.43 -2.70
N ASP A 90 3.91 9.91 -2.98
CA ASP A 90 3.53 11.32 -2.71
C ASP A 90 3.49 11.61 -1.20
N ASN A 91 3.22 10.59 -0.39
CA ASN A 91 3.25 10.65 1.07
C ASN A 91 4.60 10.21 1.67
N THR A 92 5.65 10.04 0.85
CA THR A 92 6.99 9.54 1.22
C THR A 92 7.00 8.08 1.71
N VAL A 93 6.25 7.78 2.77
CA VAL A 93 6.04 6.45 3.33
C VAL A 93 4.55 6.25 3.54
N GLY A 94 3.99 5.19 2.94
CA GLY A 94 2.61 4.80 3.23
C GLY A 94 2.52 4.17 4.62
N ILE A 95 1.73 4.77 5.51
CA ILE A 95 1.47 4.23 6.85
C ILE A 95 0.15 3.49 6.83
N ILE A 96 0.21 2.18 7.01
CA ILE A 96 -0.95 1.30 7.07
C ILE A 96 -1.11 0.81 8.51
N ASP A 97 -2.08 1.38 9.20
CA ASP A 97 -2.44 1.07 10.58
C ASP A 97 -3.19 -0.25 10.67
N GLY A 98 -3.12 -0.92 11.82
CA GLY A 98 -3.76 -2.23 12.01
C GLY A 98 -5.29 -2.18 11.96
N ASP A 99 -5.89 -1.08 12.41
CA ASP A 99 -7.34 -0.87 12.39
C ASP A 99 -7.88 -0.47 11.01
N TYR A 100 -7.01 -0.05 10.08
CA TYR A 100 -7.38 0.23 8.70
C TYR A 100 -8.01 -0.99 8.02
N TYR A 101 -7.64 -2.20 8.42
CA TYR A 101 -8.23 -3.44 7.90
C TYR A 101 -9.76 -3.51 8.01
N TYR A 102 -10.35 -2.81 8.98
CA TYR A 102 -11.78 -2.84 9.28
C TYR A 102 -12.56 -1.64 8.72
N SER A 103 -11.93 -0.78 7.91
CA SER A 103 -12.61 0.36 7.29
C SER A 103 -13.70 -0.08 6.30
N ASP A 104 -14.59 0.86 5.97
CA ASP A 104 -15.62 0.74 4.92
C ASP A 104 -15.09 0.26 3.57
N ASN A 105 -13.88 0.65 3.18
CA ASN A 105 -13.20 0.17 1.98
C ASN A 105 -12.39 -1.10 2.21
N GLU A 106 -12.66 -1.85 3.28
CA GLU A 106 -11.99 -3.09 3.67
C GLU A 106 -10.47 -2.96 3.88
N GLY A 107 -9.98 -1.78 4.24
CA GLY A 107 -8.55 -1.54 4.35
C GLY A 107 -7.79 -1.70 3.03
N HIS A 108 -8.46 -1.45 1.90
CA HIS A 108 -7.86 -1.50 0.57
C HIS A 108 -6.69 -0.54 0.47
N ILE A 109 -5.48 -1.08 0.33
CA ILE A 109 -4.26 -0.28 0.26
C ILE A 109 -4.15 0.36 -1.14
N PHE A 110 -3.99 1.68 -1.16
CA PHE A 110 -3.70 2.46 -2.36
C PHE A 110 -2.28 3.01 -2.29
N VAL A 111 -1.63 3.09 -3.45
CA VAL A 111 -0.29 3.67 -3.58
C VAL A 111 -0.38 4.85 -4.54
N ARG A 112 -0.18 6.04 -4.01
CA ARG A 112 -0.09 7.27 -4.81
C ARG A 112 1.37 7.63 -5.04
N ALA A 113 1.75 7.79 -6.29
CA ALA A 113 3.13 7.96 -6.67
C ALA A 113 3.29 8.85 -7.90
N THR A 114 4.43 9.53 -7.94
CA THR A 114 4.82 10.43 -9.03
C THR A 114 6.18 10.02 -9.61
N ASN A 115 6.31 10.17 -10.92
CA ASN A 115 7.59 10.15 -11.60
C ASN A 115 8.24 11.55 -11.50
N LEU A 116 9.22 11.74 -10.62
CA LEU A 116 9.97 13.00 -10.54
C LEU A 116 11.20 13.04 -11.45
N GLY A 117 11.36 12.05 -12.33
CA GLY A 117 12.45 11.93 -13.27
C GLY A 117 12.11 12.51 -14.63
N GLU A 118 13.11 12.51 -15.50
CA GLU A 118 13.03 13.08 -16.86
C GLU A 118 12.74 12.03 -17.94
N LYS A 119 12.48 10.79 -17.54
CA LYS A 119 12.22 9.67 -18.46
C LYS A 119 10.92 8.97 -18.11
N PRO A 120 10.09 8.62 -19.11
CA PRO A 120 8.94 7.76 -18.87
C PRO A 120 9.41 6.37 -18.43
N PHE A 121 8.58 5.70 -17.64
CA PHE A 121 8.78 4.29 -17.35
C PHE A 121 7.45 3.56 -17.24
N THR A 122 7.50 2.26 -17.55
CA THR A 122 6.35 1.38 -17.53
C THR A 122 6.54 0.30 -16.48
N VAL A 123 5.52 0.08 -15.66
CA VAL A 123 5.41 -1.08 -14.77
C VAL A 123 4.46 -2.06 -15.42
N LYS A 124 4.95 -3.25 -15.73
CA LYS A 124 4.15 -4.31 -16.37
C LYS A 124 3.19 -4.95 -15.36
N LYS A 125 2.08 -5.51 -15.85
CA LYS A 125 1.19 -6.36 -15.04
C LYS A 125 2.01 -7.46 -14.33
N GLY A 126 1.77 -7.64 -13.04
CA GLY A 126 2.49 -8.58 -12.18
C GLY A 126 3.89 -8.14 -11.75
N GLN A 127 4.37 -6.97 -12.17
CA GLN A 127 5.68 -6.46 -11.77
C GLN A 127 5.59 -5.73 -10.41
N GLY A 128 6.54 -6.01 -9.52
CA GLY A 128 6.66 -5.31 -8.23
C GLY A 128 7.03 -3.84 -8.42
N PHE A 129 6.33 -2.91 -7.77
CA PHE A 129 6.57 -1.46 -7.91
C PHE A 129 6.79 -0.71 -6.59
N CYS A 130 6.19 -1.16 -5.49
CA CYS A 130 6.52 -0.72 -4.14
C CYS A 130 6.72 -1.94 -3.23
N GLN A 131 7.18 -1.71 -2.00
CA GLN A 131 7.41 -2.76 -1.02
C GLN A 131 6.90 -2.34 0.36
N GLY A 132 6.33 -3.28 1.09
CA GLY A 132 5.87 -3.09 2.47
C GLY A 132 6.82 -3.73 3.48
N ILE A 133 7.20 -2.99 4.52
CA ILE A 133 8.03 -3.47 5.63
C ILE A 133 7.23 -3.30 6.93
N PHE A 134 7.13 -4.38 7.71
CA PHE A 134 6.53 -4.31 9.04
C PHE A 134 7.55 -3.80 10.07
N SER A 135 7.12 -2.88 10.92
CA SER A 135 7.93 -2.26 11.97
C SER A 135 7.13 -2.22 13.27
N GLU A 136 7.79 -2.40 14.40
CA GLU A 136 7.21 -2.06 15.70
C GLU A 136 7.07 -0.53 15.81
N TYR A 137 6.09 -0.08 16.58
CA TYR A 137 5.87 1.32 16.95
C TYR A 137 5.51 1.43 18.44
N GLY A 138 5.66 2.63 19.00
CA GLY A 138 5.28 2.94 20.38
C GLY A 138 4.14 3.96 20.45
N ILE A 139 3.53 4.07 21.62
CA ILE A 139 2.53 5.09 21.99
C ILE A 139 3.09 5.95 23.12
N THR A 140 2.53 7.15 23.35
CA THR A 140 2.97 8.03 24.44
C THR A 140 2.41 7.57 25.79
N GLU A 141 3.01 8.01 26.90
CA GLU A 141 2.58 7.62 28.26
C GLU A 141 1.15 8.08 28.58
N ASP A 142 0.70 9.14 27.93
CA ASP A 142 -0.60 9.79 28.08
C ASP A 142 -1.58 9.46 26.93
N ASP A 143 -1.28 8.46 26.10
CA ASP A 143 -2.15 8.06 25.00
C ASP A 143 -3.52 7.57 25.53
N ASN A 144 -4.58 8.18 25.01
CA ASN A 144 -5.97 7.84 25.30
C ASN A 144 -6.81 7.70 24.01
N ALA A 145 -6.16 7.38 22.89
CA ALA A 145 -6.81 7.25 21.60
C ALA A 145 -7.76 6.04 21.60
N THR A 146 -9.06 6.30 21.44
CA THR A 146 -10.13 5.27 21.43
C THR A 146 -10.93 5.23 20.12
N ASN A 147 -10.66 6.17 19.20
CA ASN A 147 -11.37 6.20 17.93
C ASN A 147 -10.86 5.07 17.05
N VAL A 148 -11.78 4.46 16.31
CA VAL A 148 -11.47 3.47 15.29
C VAL A 148 -11.47 4.15 13.93
N ARG A 149 -10.47 3.87 13.11
CA ARG A 149 -10.41 4.39 11.75
C ARG A 149 -11.57 3.87 10.90
N ASN A 150 -12.16 4.77 10.13
CA ASN A 150 -13.07 4.43 9.02
C ASN A 150 -12.59 5.18 7.77
N GLY A 151 -12.56 4.56 6.59
CA GLY A 151 -12.02 5.15 5.36
C GLY A 151 -10.49 5.28 5.24
N GLY A 152 -10.06 5.56 4.01
CA GLY A 152 -8.70 5.97 3.63
C GLY A 152 -8.66 7.43 3.16
N PHE A 153 -7.48 8.05 3.18
CA PHE A 153 -7.23 9.45 2.78
C PHE A 153 -7.92 10.52 3.64
N GLY A 154 -7.27 10.99 4.71
CA GLY A 154 -7.75 12.15 5.49
C GLY A 154 -9.00 11.90 6.35
N SER A 155 -9.43 10.64 6.49
CA SER A 155 -10.63 10.28 7.23
C SER A 155 -10.55 10.47 8.75
N THR A 156 -9.38 10.87 9.26
CA THR A 156 -9.16 11.26 10.66
C THR A 156 -9.57 12.71 10.96
N ASP A 157 -9.79 13.55 9.94
CA ASP A 157 -9.89 15.00 10.12
C ASP A 157 -11.30 15.49 10.53
N ASN A 158 -12.25 14.58 10.72
CA ASN A 158 -13.60 14.89 11.24
C ASN A 158 -13.63 15.01 12.77
N LYS A 159 -12.76 15.84 13.35
CA LYS A 159 -12.91 16.31 14.73
C LYS A 159 -12.67 17.81 14.83
N THR A 160 -13.79 18.53 15.01
CA THR A 160 -13.84 19.78 15.76
C THR A 160 -12.98 19.63 17.02
N ARG A 161 -12.01 20.54 17.17
CA ARG A 161 -11.28 20.74 18.43
C ARG A 161 -12.22 21.10 19.55
#